data_AF-A0A2R6NK33-F1
#
_entry.id   AF-A0A2R6NK33-F1
#
_cell.length_a   1.000
_cell.length_b   1.000
_cell.length_c   1.000
_cell.angle_alpha   90.00
_cell.angle_beta   90.00
_cell.angle_gamma   90.00
#
_symmetry.space_group_name_H-M   'P 1'
#
loop_
_entity.id
_entity.type
_entity.pdbx_description
1 polymer ?
#
loop_
_entity_poly.entity_id
_entity_poly.type
_entity_poly.pdbx_seq_one_letter_code
_entity_poly.pdbx_strand_id
1 'polypeptide(L)'
;MYHPVNDDKTYDHSGRVKHLTRTTRPVRYYLIDFGISRMYDLSGPQPLESLFIAGDKSIPEFRPEYFGIPYDPFPTDVCCSGNVVRGDFLM
;
A
#
# COMPACT_ATOMS: atom_id res chain seq x y z
N MET A 1 -2.32 -18.98 15.19
CA MET A 1 -2.75 -18.06 14.12
C MET A 1 -4.02 -17.36 14.61
N TYR A 2 -3.86 -16.18 15.21
CA TYR A 2 -4.96 -15.33 15.67
C TYR A 2 -5.47 -14.51 14.48
N HIS A 3 -6.27 -15.11 13.61
CA HIS A 3 -7.08 -14.34 12.68
C HIS A 3 -8.50 -14.27 13.24
N PRO A 4 -9.16 -13.10 13.25
CA PRO A 4 -10.57 -13.02 13.61
C PRO A 4 -11.37 -13.82 12.58
N VAL A 5 -11.76 -15.05 12.97
CA VAL A 5 -12.51 -16.00 12.13
C VAL A 5 -13.94 -15.53 11.89
N ASN A 6 -14.40 -14.49 12.58
CA ASN A 6 -15.78 -14.02 12.49
C ASN A 6 -15.88 -12.51 12.70
N ASP A 7 -15.68 -11.79 11.60
CA ASP A 7 -15.83 -10.34 11.43
C ASP A 7 -17.28 -9.84 11.62
N ASP A 8 -18.25 -10.76 11.61
CA ASP A 8 -19.65 -10.47 11.92
C ASP A 8 -19.97 -10.49 13.43
N LYS A 9 -19.04 -10.89 14.30
CA LYS A 9 -19.24 -10.95 15.75
C LYS A 9 -18.47 -9.90 16.53
N THR A 10 -18.99 -9.54 17.69
CA THR A 10 -18.28 -8.68 18.65
C THR A 10 -17.00 -9.37 19.12
N TYR A 11 -16.02 -8.59 19.59
CA TYR A 11 -14.73 -9.10 20.04
C TYR A 11 -14.84 -10.21 21.10
N ASP A 12 -15.84 -10.11 21.98
CA ASP A 12 -16.18 -11.07 23.02
C ASP A 12 -17.15 -12.17 22.57
N HIS A 13 -17.50 -12.20 21.28
CA HIS A 13 -18.48 -13.11 20.66
C HIS A 13 -19.90 -13.07 21.25
N SER A 14 -20.23 -12.08 22.07
CA SER A 14 -21.54 -11.94 22.74
C SER A 14 -22.69 -11.62 21.78
N GLY A 15 -22.40 -11.09 20.58
CA GLY A 15 -23.43 -10.76 19.60
C GLY A 15 -22.87 -10.41 18.22
N ARG A 16 -23.76 -9.92 17.35
CA ARG A 16 -23.43 -9.45 16.00
C ARG A 16 -22.96 -8.00 16.03
N VAL A 17 -21.90 -7.66 15.30
CA VAL A 17 -21.46 -6.26 15.19
C VAL A 17 -22.41 -5.43 14.34
N LYS A 18 -22.50 -4.14 14.64
CA LYS A 18 -23.15 -3.16 13.76
C LYS A 18 -22.12 -2.64 12.76
N HIS A 19 -22.26 -3.08 11.51
CA HIS A 19 -21.45 -2.58 10.40
C HIS A 19 -21.80 -1.13 10.08
N LEU A 20 -20.76 -0.33 9.81
CA LEU A 20 -20.87 1.09 9.55
C LEU A 20 -20.13 1.38 8.25
N THR A 21 -20.73 2.21 7.40
CA THR A 21 -20.10 2.56 6.14
C THR A 21 -18.93 3.52 6.37
N ARG A 22 -17.88 3.37 5.58
CA ARG A 22 -16.69 4.25 5.63
C ARG A 22 -17.03 5.74 5.44
N THR A 23 -18.13 6.04 4.73
CA THR A 23 -18.63 7.39 4.51
C THR A 23 -19.33 7.99 5.74
N THR A 24 -20.10 7.18 6.47
CA THR A 24 -20.81 7.65 7.68
C THR A 24 -19.87 7.80 8.87
N ARG A 25 -18.75 7.08 8.87
CA ARG A 25 -17.67 7.17 9.87
C ARG A 25 -16.31 7.12 9.17
N PRO A 26 -15.69 8.29 8.89
CA PRO A 26 -14.41 8.36 8.21
C PRO A 26 -13.34 7.54 8.94
N VAL A 27 -12.73 6.59 8.24
CA VAL A 27 -11.64 5.77 8.74
C VAL A 27 -10.31 6.52 8.54
N ARG A 28 -9.42 6.47 9.54
CA ARG A 28 -8.06 6.99 9.42
C ARG A 28 -7.14 5.88 8.92
N TYR A 29 -6.43 6.13 7.83
CA TYR A 29 -5.42 5.23 7.28
C TYR A 29 -4.03 5.71 7.69
N TYR A 30 -3.18 4.76 8.05
CA TYR A 30 -1.78 5.00 8.39
C TYR A 30 -0.92 4.20 7.42
N LEU A 31 0.06 4.85 6.80
CA LEU A 31 1.12 4.14 6.10
C LEU A 31 2.02 3.49 7.16
N ILE A 32 2.27 2.20 7.00
CA ILE A 32 3.09 1.39 7.90
C ILE A 32 4.14 0.64 7.09
N ASP A 33 5.07 -0.03 7.78
CA ASP A 33 6.14 -0.83 7.19
C ASP A 33 7.06 -0.02 6.27
N PHE A 34 7.87 0.84 6.89
CA PHE A 34 8.88 1.65 6.20
C PHE A 34 10.21 0.92 5.99
N GLY A 35 10.24 -0.43 6.10
CA GLY A 35 11.48 -1.21 6.05
C GLY A 35 12.25 -1.11 4.74
N ILE A 36 11.55 -0.76 3.65
CA ILE A 36 12.11 -0.58 2.30
C ILE A 36 12.04 0.88 1.82
N SER A 37 11.59 1.80 2.68
CA SER A 37 11.50 3.22 2.33
C SER A 37 12.89 3.87 2.27
N ARG A 38 12.97 4.95 1.51
CA ARG A 38 14.20 5.74 1.31
C ARG A 38 13.97 7.19 1.71
N MET A 39 15.01 7.80 2.28
CA MET A 39 15.04 9.23 2.56
C MET A 39 16.00 9.88 1.58
N TYR A 40 15.48 10.81 0.78
CA TYR A 40 16.24 11.51 -0.25
C TYR A 40 16.61 12.92 0.20
N ASP A 41 17.77 13.41 -0.24
CA ASP A 41 18.19 14.79 -0.01
C ASP A 41 17.45 15.74 -0.95
N LEU A 42 16.73 16.71 -0.38
CA LEU A 42 15.96 17.71 -1.12
C LEU A 42 16.85 18.73 -1.86
N SER A 43 18.11 18.86 -1.45
CA SER A 43 19.09 19.73 -2.11
C SER A 43 19.86 19.01 -3.22
N GLY A 44 19.72 17.69 -3.31
CA GLY A 44 20.38 16.85 -4.29
C GLY A 44 19.66 16.80 -5.64
N PRO A 45 20.25 16.10 -6.62
CA PRO A 45 19.55 15.77 -7.87
C PRO A 45 18.34 14.88 -7.58
N GLN A 46 17.42 14.79 -8.56
CA GLN A 46 16.26 13.91 -8.48
C GLN A 46 16.70 12.48 -8.14
N PRO A 47 16.06 11.83 -7.14
CA PRO A 47 16.46 10.50 -6.72
C PRO A 47 16.21 9.49 -7.83
N LEU A 48 17.17 8.60 -8.03
CA LEU A 48 17.05 7.46 -8.94
C LEU A 48 17.37 6.18 -8.17
N GLU A 49 16.45 5.23 -8.23
CA GLU A 49 16.62 3.89 -7.68
C GLU A 49 16.81 2.89 -8.81
N SER A 50 17.59 1.82 -8.58
CA SER A 50 17.91 0.81 -9.61
C SER A 50 17.46 -0.60 -9.24
N LEU A 51 17.09 -0.81 -7.98
CA LEU A 51 16.79 -2.11 -7.41
C LEU A 51 15.63 -1.99 -6.44
N PHE A 52 14.47 -2.51 -6.85
CA PHE A 52 13.37 -2.71 -5.93
C PHE A 52 12.57 -3.95 -6.34
N ILE A 53 12.41 -4.87 -5.39
CA ILE A 53 11.58 -6.06 -5.55
C ILE A 53 10.26 -5.76 -4.82
N ALA A 54 9.31 -5.15 -5.51
CA ALA A 54 7.96 -5.03 -4.97
C ALA A 54 7.18 -6.33 -5.18
N GLY A 55 6.25 -6.62 -4.28
CA GLY A 55 5.27 -7.68 -4.47
C GLY A 55 4.30 -7.39 -5.63
N ASP A 56 4.09 -6.12 -5.97
CA ASP A 56 3.20 -5.69 -7.05
C ASP A 56 3.92 -5.68 -8.41
N LYS A 57 3.62 -6.69 -9.23
CA LYS A 57 4.20 -6.87 -10.58
C LYS A 57 3.50 -6.04 -11.66
N SER A 58 2.43 -5.30 -11.33
CA SER A 58 1.72 -4.47 -12.30
C SER A 58 2.43 -3.16 -12.61
N ILE A 59 3.37 -2.77 -11.75
CA ILE A 59 4.15 -1.54 -11.84
C ILE A 59 5.16 -1.66 -13.00
N PRO A 60 5.16 -0.73 -13.97
CA PRO A 60 5.99 -0.80 -15.16
C PRO A 60 7.49 -0.90 -14.86
N GLU A 61 7.98 -0.14 -13.88
CA GLU A 61 9.39 -0.06 -13.48
C GLU A 61 9.90 -1.40 -12.90
N PHE A 62 8.98 -2.28 -12.45
CA PHE A 62 9.29 -3.58 -11.87
C PHE A 62 9.14 -4.74 -12.86
N ARG A 63 8.97 -4.46 -14.14
CA ARG A 63 8.97 -5.53 -15.14
C ARG A 63 10.40 -6.01 -15.41
N PRO A 64 10.59 -7.30 -15.70
CA PRO A 64 11.93 -7.86 -15.95
C PRO A 64 12.73 -7.11 -17.03
N GLU A 65 12.04 -6.55 -18.02
CA GLU A 65 12.64 -5.77 -19.11
C GLU A 65 13.35 -4.49 -18.64
N TYR A 66 12.95 -3.93 -17.49
CA TYR A 66 13.49 -2.69 -16.93
C TYR A 66 14.40 -2.90 -15.72
N PHE A 67 14.73 -4.15 -15.38
CA PHE A 67 15.59 -4.46 -14.24
C PHE A 67 17.00 -3.88 -14.40
N GLY A 68 17.44 -3.13 -13.37
CA GLY A 68 18.73 -2.45 -13.35
C GLY A 68 18.75 -1.10 -14.07
N ILE A 69 17.62 -0.67 -14.68
CA ILE A 69 17.49 0.67 -15.25
C ILE A 69 17.09 1.63 -14.12
N PRO A 70 17.84 2.71 -13.88
CA PRO A 70 17.48 3.70 -12.87
C PRO A 70 16.12 4.34 -13.19
N TYR A 71 15.27 4.47 -12.19
CA TYR A 71 13.93 5.06 -12.31
C TYR A 71 13.67 6.06 -11.17
N ASP A 72 12.74 6.99 -11.40
CA ASP A 72 12.24 7.89 -10.36
C ASP A 72 11.30 7.11 -9.42
N PRO A 73 11.61 7.00 -8.13
CA PRO A 73 10.79 6.25 -7.17
C PRO A 73 9.44 6.91 -6.86
N PHE A 74 9.27 8.21 -7.09
CA PHE A 74 8.05 8.90 -6.71
C PHE A 74 6.81 8.48 -7.54
N PRO A 75 6.86 8.45 -8.89
CA PRO A 75 5.78 7.89 -9.71
C PRO A 75 5.42 6.44 -9.36
N THR A 76 6.42 5.65 -8.97
CA THR A 76 6.24 4.27 -8.52
C THR A 76 5.35 4.20 -7.27
N ASP A 77 5.64 5.02 -6.25
CA ASP A 77 4.82 5.07 -5.02
C ASP A 77 3.38 5.54 -5.30
N VAL A 78 3.20 6.46 -6.26
CA VAL A 78 1.87 6.89 -6.72
C VAL A 78 1.12 5.73 -7.38
N CYS A 79 1.81 4.94 -8.22
CA CYS A 79 1.23 3.75 -8.86
C CYS A 79 0.80 2.70 -7.83
N CYS A 80 1.67 2.39 -6.87
CA CYS A 80 1.37 1.51 -5.72
C CYS A 80 0.10 1.95 -5.00
N SER A 81 0.04 3.23 -4.62
CA SER A 81 -1.10 3.80 -3.88
C SER A 81 -2.39 3.77 -4.70
N GLY A 82 -2.30 4.08 -6.00
CA GLY A 82 -3.43 4.00 -6.92
C GLY A 82 -3.98 2.58 -7.07
N ASN A 83 -3.09 1.58 -7.12
CA ASN A 83 -3.48 0.17 -7.19
C ASN A 83 -4.22 -0.29 -5.93
N VAL A 84 -3.78 0.14 -4.74
CA VAL A 84 -4.49 -0.12 -3.47
C VAL A 84 -5.89 0.49 -3.49
N VAL A 85 -6.01 1.77 -3.88
CA VAL A 85 -7.32 2.44 -3.98
C VAL A 85 -8.24 1.73 -4.95
N ARG A 86 -7.72 1.32 -6.11
CA ARG A 86 -8.48 0.59 -7.12
C ARG A 86 -8.96 -0.76 -6.60
N GLY A 87 -8.08 -1.54 -5.94
CA GLY A 87 -8.40 -2.88 -5.45
C GLY A 87 -9.36 -2.89 -4.26
N ASP A 88 -9.19 -1.96 -3.33
CA ASP A 88 -9.85 -2.06 -2.02
C ASP A 88 -11.06 -1.13 -1.88
N PHE A 89 -11.16 -0.06 -2.69
CA PHE A 89 -12.21 0.96 -2.54
C PHE A 89 -13.09 1.16 -3.76
N LEU A 90 -12.66 0.74 -4.95
CA LEU A 90 -13.39 0.94 -6.21
C LEU A 90 -13.90 -0.36 -6.85
N MET A 91 -13.55 -1.53 -6.32
CA MET A 91 -14.09 -2.84 -6.76
C MET A 91 -15.39 -3.20 -6.05
#